data_AF-A0A6C1RGY3-F1
#
_entry.id   AF-A0A6C1RGY3-F1
#
_cell.length_a   1.000
_cell.length_b   1.000
_cell.length_c   1.000
_cell.angle_alpha   90.00
_cell.angle_beta   90.00
_cell.angle_gamma   90.00
#
_symmetry.space_group_name_H-M   'P 1'
#
loop_
_entity.id
_entity.type
_entity.pdbx_description
1 polymer ?
#
loop_
_entity_poly.entity_id
_entity_poly.type
_entity_poly.pdbx_seq_one_letter_code
_entity_poly.pdbx_strand_id
1 'polypeptide(L)' 'MLVFNGVPCTQCTYCGERYYEANVLSKIENNFEAIENGTREVEKRLSVPVEGFSRLVG' A
#
# COMPACT_ATOMS: atom_id res chain seq x y z
N MET A 1 2.07 -0.98 7.95
CA MET A 1 1.24 -1.02 6.72
C MET A 1 1.42 0.31 6.00
N LEU A 2 1.81 0.28 4.73
CA LEU A 2 1.92 1.46 3.88
C LEU A 2 0.92 1.36 2.73
N VAL A 3 0.33 2.50 2.34
CA VAL A 3 -0.65 2.59 1.26
C VAL A 3 -0.10 3.53 0.21
N PHE A 4 0.11 3.01 -1.01
CA PHE A 4 0.53 3.79 -2.16
C PHE A 4 -0.69 4.09 -3.03
N ASN A 5 -1.01 5.37 -3.18
CA ASN A 5 -2.12 5.83 -4.03
C ASN A 5 -1.63 6.14 -5.44
N GLY A 6 -2.51 5.96 -6.43
CA GLY A 6 -2.23 6.37 -7.81
C GLY A 6 -1.06 5.62 -8.47
N VAL A 7 -0.80 4.37 -8.06
CA VAL A 7 0.26 3.56 -8.67
C VAL A 7 -0.05 3.34 -10.15
N PRO A 8 0.81 3.76 -11.09
CA PRO A 8 0.57 3.59 -12.50
C PRO A 8 0.54 2.10 -12.84
N CYS A 9 -0.49 1.68 -13.56
CA CYS A 9 -0.66 0.30 -14.01
C CYS A 9 -1.51 0.24 -15.28
N THR A 10 -1.36 -0.85 -16.00
CA THR A 10 -2.34 -1.24 -17.02
C THR A 10 -3.38 -2.14 -16.36
N GLN A 11 -4.65 -1.82 -16.56
CA GLN A 11 -5.75 -2.65 -16.07
C GLN A 11 -6.45 -3.35 -17.24
N CYS A 12 -6.65 -4.67 -17.11
CA CYS A 12 -7.47 -5.43 -18.05
C CYS A 12 -8.92 -4.92 -17.99
N THR A 13 -9.44 -4.48 -19.13
CA THR A 13 -10.82 -3.94 -19.22
C THR A 13 -11.89 -5.03 -19.13
N TYR A 14 -11.50 -6.31 -19.25
CA TYR A 14 -12.41 -7.45 -19.16
C TYR A 14 -12.54 -7.98 -17.72
N CYS A 15 -11.42 -8.31 -17.07
CA CYS A 15 -11.41 -8.94 -15.74
C CYS A 15 -10.97 -8.03 -14.59
N GLY A 16 -10.43 -6.84 -14.88
CA GLY A 16 -9.98 -5.89 -13.87
C GLY A 16 -8.59 -6.17 -13.28
N GLU A 17 -7.88 -7.21 -13.74
CA GLU A 17 -6.51 -7.52 -13.33
C GLU A 17 -5.56 -6.34 -13.63
N ARG A 18 -4.60 -6.10 -12.74
CA ARG A 18 -3.65 -4.99 -12.83
C ARG A 18 -2.24 -5.52 -13.08
N TYR A 19 -1.62 -4.98 -14.11
CA TYR A 19 -0.22 -5.25 -14.48
C TYR A 19 0.62 -4.01 -14.16
N TYR A 20 1.72 -4.24 -13.44
CA TYR A 20 2.64 -3.19 -13.02
C TYR A 20 3.98 -3.42 -13.69
N GLU A 21 4.58 -2.35 -14.18
CA GLU A 21 5.95 -2.39 -14.69
C GLU A 21 6.94 -2.68 -13.55
N ALA A 22 7.96 -3.49 -13.83
CA ALA A 22 8.94 -3.90 -12.82
C ALA A 22 9.64 -2.70 -12.15
N ASN A 23 9.90 -1.64 -12.92
CA ASN A 23 10.51 -0.42 -12.39
C ASN A 23 9.60 0.35 -11.43
N VAL A 24 8.28 0.23 -11.55
CA VAL A 24 7.30 0.84 -10.64
C VAL A 24 7.31 0.08 -9.32
N LEU A 25 7.30 -1.25 -9.38
CA LEU A 25 7.37 -2.11 -8.19
C LEU A 25 8.67 -1.89 -7.41
N SER A 26 9.81 -1.87 -8.10
CA SER A 26 11.11 -1.60 -7.45
C SER A 26 11.16 -0.23 -6.75
N LYS A 27 10.51 0.81 -7.31
CA LYS A 27 10.40 2.11 -6.63
C LYS A 27 9.55 2.06 -5.37
N ILE A 28 8.49 1.25 -5.37
CA ILE A 28 7.64 1.05 -4.19
C ILE A 28 8.44 0.36 -3.09
N GLU A 29 9.17 -0.72 -3.42
CA GLU A 29 10.00 -1.48 -2.49
C GLU A 29 11.09 -0.60 -1.86
N ASN A 30 11.85 0.13 -2.67
CA ASN A 30 12.88 1.04 -2.16
C ASN A 30 12.30 2.13 -1.24
N ASN A 31 11.12 2.67 -1.55
CA ASN A 31 10.47 3.65 -0.67
C ASN A 31 9.98 3.02 0.63
N PHE A 32 9.41 1.82 0.57
CA PHE A 32 9.00 1.06 1.74
C PHE A 32 10.18 0.86 2.70
N GLU A 33 11.31 0.36 2.18
CA GLU A 33 12.52 0.16 2.98
C GLU A 33 13.07 1.47 3.56
N ALA A 34 13.10 2.55 2.76
CA ALA A 34 13.57 3.84 3.24
C ALA A 34 12.73 4.38 4.39
N ILE A 35 11.41 4.17 4.35
CA ILE A 35 10.48 4.59 5.41
C ILE A 35 10.65 3.72 6.66
N GLU A 36 10.71 2.39 6.52
CA GLU A 36 10.90 1.48 7.65
C GLU A 36 12.25 1.70 8.35
N ASN A 37 13.30 2.03 7.58
CA ASN A 37 14.62 2.36 8.11
C ASN A 37 14.73 3.81 8.63
N GLY A 38 13.66 4.60 8.56
CA GLY A 38 13.63 5.99 9.06
C GLY A 38 14.42 7.00 8.22
N THR A 39 14.92 6.60 7.06
CA THR A 39 15.65 7.48 6.12
C THR A 39 14.72 8.35 5.27
N ARG A 40 13.41 8.07 5.32
CA ARG A 40 12.36 8.82 4.63
C ARG A 40 11.11 8.94 5.50
N GLU A 41 10.47 10.11 5.46
CA GLU A 41 9.16 10.30 6.08
C GLU A 41 7.99 10.01 5.12
N VAL A 42 6.87 9.57 5.67
CA VAL A 42 5.62 9.37 4.91
C VAL A 42 4.94 10.69 4.61
N GLU A 43 4.28 10.79 3.46
CA GLU A 43 3.52 11.99 3.07
C GLU A 43 2.33 12.25 4.01
N LYS A 44 1.69 11.19 4.51
CA LYS A 44 0.55 11.28 5.43
C LYS A 44 0.47 10.05 6.31
N ARG A 45 0.14 10.26 7.58
CA ARG A 45 -0.23 9.18 8.52
C ARG A 45 -1.75 9.10 8.65
N LEU A 46 -2.28 7.89 8.59
CA LEU A 46 -3.71 7.61 8.79
C LEU A 46 -3.88 6.90 10.14
N SER A 47 -4.78 7.42 10.98
CA SER A 47 -5.24 6.71 12.18
C SER A 47 -6.43 5.84 11.79
N VAL A 48 -6.30 4.53 11.95
CA VAL A 48 -7.33 3.57 11.57
C VAL A 48 -7.82 2.86 12.84
N PRO A 49 -9.11 2.98 13.20
CA PRO A 49 -9.67 2.22 14.31
C PRO A 49 -9.71 0.73 13.96
N VAL A 50 -9.37 -0.12 14.92
CA VAL A 50 -9.37 -1.57 14.76
C VAL A 50 -10.22 -2.18 15.87
N GLU A 51 -11.14 -3.06 15.53
CA GLU A 51 -12.00 -3.76 16.46
C GLU A 51 -11.86 -5.28 16.32
N GLY A 52 -11.84 -5.98 17.45
CA GLY A 52 -11.76 -7.44 17.47
C GLY A 52 -13.16 -8.05 17.39
N PHE A 53 -13.37 -8.96 16.44
CA PHE A 53 -14.66 -9.64 16.26
C PHE A 53 -15.17 -10.34 17.52
N SER A 54 -14.28 -10.83 18.38
CA SER A 54 -14.63 -11.45 19.67
C SER A 54 -15.42 -10.54 20.61
N ARG A 55 -15.42 -9.22 20.40
CA ARG A 55 -16.22 -8.26 21.17
C ARG A 55 -17.67 -8.14 20.69
N LEU A 56 -17.99 -8.69 19.51
CA LEU A 56 -19.33 -8.66 18.91
C LEU A 56 -20.15 -9.92 19.23
N VAL A 57 -19.49 -10.97 19.70
CA VAL A 57 -20.10 -12.25 20.09
C VAL A 57 -19.93 -12.45 21.60
N GLY A 58 -20.67 -11.63 22.36
CA GLY A 58 -20.82 -11.74 23.81
C GLY A 58 -22.24 -12.09 24.19
#